data_AF-A0A2H0L6K0-F1
#
_entry.id   AF-A0A2H0L6K0-F1
#
_cell.length_a   1.000
_cell.length_b   1.000
_cell.length_c   1.000
_cell.angle_alpha   90.00
_cell.angle_beta   90.00
_cell.angle_gamma   90.00
#
_symmetry.space_group_name_H-M   'P 1'
#
loop_
_entity.id
_entity.type
_entity.pdbx_description
1 polymer ?
#
loop_
_entity_poly.entity_id
_entity_poly.type
_entity_poly.pdbx_seq_one_letter_code
_entity_poly.pdbx_strand_id
1 'polypeptide(L)' 'MKNIAIFGLALLIALPVGASTSFAAVKPQNDNAVKVFVHFADTPGKSEWGLIRAFGGTVTNSYSIIPAVAADIPESAIPG' A
#
# COMPACT_ATOMS: atom_id res chain seq x y z
N MET A 1 -0.04 55.15 33.44
CA MET A 1 -0.60 53.99 34.17
C MET A 1 -0.75 52.86 33.18
N LYS A 2 -0.31 51.68 33.62
CA LYS A 2 -0.26 50.36 32.98
C LYS A 2 -1.53 50.09 32.14
N ASN A 3 -1.43 49.34 31.01
CA ASN A 3 -2.45 48.36 30.51
C ASN A 3 -2.53 48.11 28.97
N ILE A 4 -1.47 48.26 28.15
CA ILE A 4 -1.58 47.95 26.68
C ILE A 4 -0.57 46.88 26.21
N ALA A 5 -0.12 45.98 27.09
CA ALA A 5 0.87 44.95 26.77
C ALA A 5 0.32 43.51 26.69
N ILE A 6 -1.00 43.31 26.69
CA ILE A 6 -1.59 41.95 26.84
C ILE A 6 -2.15 41.39 25.52
N PHE A 7 -2.34 42.20 24.48
CA PHE A 7 -2.95 41.71 23.22
C PHE A 7 -1.96 41.06 22.22
N GLY A 8 -0.66 41.07 22.49
CA GLY A 8 0.35 40.50 21.59
C GLY A 8 0.61 38.99 21.76
N LEU A 9 0.21 38.39 22.88
CA LEU A 9 0.62 37.01 23.23
C LEU A 9 -0.47 35.95 22.98
N ALA A 10 -1.70 36.36 22.66
CA ALA A 10 -2.82 35.44 22.48
C ALA A 10 -2.93 34.81 21.08
N LEU A 11 -2.19 35.31 20.08
CA LEU A 11 -2.34 34.84 18.69
C LEU A 11 -1.45 33.64 18.33
N LEU A 12 -0.48 33.26 19.17
CA LEU A 12 0.47 32.17 18.89
C LEU A 12 0.04 30.79 19.41
N ILE A 13 -1.14 30.67 20.03
CA ILE A 13 -1.63 29.40 20.62
C ILE A 13 -2.67 28.70 19.72
N ALA A 14 -2.96 29.25 18.54
CA ALA A 14 -3.89 28.66 17.57
C ALA A 14 -3.20 27.79 16.50
N LEU A 15 -2.05 27.19 16.81
CA LEU A 15 -1.50 26.14 15.95
C LEU A 15 -2.27 24.83 16.23
N PRO A 16 -2.88 24.21 15.22
CA PRO A 16 -3.65 22.99 15.41
C PRO A 16 -2.70 21.86 15.81
N VAL A 17 -2.72 21.51 17.09
CA VAL A 17 -2.05 20.31 17.60
C VAL A 17 -2.73 19.10 16.97
N GLY A 18 -1.99 18.45 16.08
CA GLY A 18 -2.17 17.04 15.76
C GLY A 18 -3.48 16.66 15.07
N ALA A 19 -3.61 17.00 13.79
CA ALA A 19 -4.40 16.14 12.91
C ALA A 19 -3.62 14.82 12.76
N SER A 20 -3.92 13.83 13.62
CA SER A 20 -3.49 12.46 13.42
C SER A 20 -4.11 11.97 12.12
N THR A 21 -3.37 12.08 11.02
CA THR A 21 -3.76 11.47 9.75
C THR A 21 -3.62 9.97 9.93
N SER A 22 -4.71 9.33 10.35
CA SER A 22 -4.81 7.88 10.38
C SER A 22 -4.79 7.41 8.92
N PHE A 23 -3.64 6.91 8.48
CA PHE A 23 -3.55 6.16 7.23
C PHE A 23 -4.24 4.83 7.48
N ALA A 24 -5.57 4.81 7.37
CA ALA A 24 -6.28 3.56 7.19
C ALA A 24 -5.63 2.89 5.98
N ALA A 25 -5.07 1.69 6.18
CA ALA A 25 -4.57 0.89 5.08
C ALA A 25 -5.74 0.73 4.11
N VAL A 26 -5.67 1.44 2.97
CA VAL A 26 -6.55 1.17 1.84
C VAL A 26 -6.24 -0.27 1.46
N LYS A 27 -7.09 -1.18 1.90
CA LYS A 27 -7.11 -2.53 1.35
C LYS A 27 -7.39 -2.30 -0.12
N PRO A 28 -6.51 -2.68 -1.05
CA PRO A 28 -6.81 -2.55 -2.47
C PRO A 28 -8.07 -3.37 -2.71
N GLN A 29 -9.19 -2.67 -2.82
CA GLN A 29 -10.47 -3.19 -3.23
C GLN A 29 -10.32 -3.45 -4.73
N ASN A 30 -9.58 -4.50 -5.05
CA ASN A 30 -9.36 -4.93 -6.42
C ASN A 30 -10.61 -5.72 -6.81
N ASP A 31 -11.71 -5.01 -7.07
CA ASP A 31 -13.02 -5.59 -7.36
C ASP A 31 -13.00 -6.52 -8.59
N ASN A 32 -11.90 -6.48 -9.39
CA ASN A 32 -11.66 -7.34 -10.54
C ASN A 32 -10.33 -8.12 -10.43
N ALA A 33 -9.97 -8.58 -9.23
CA ALA A 33 -8.87 -9.53 -9.06
C ALA A 33 -9.24 -10.89 -9.64
N VAL A 34 -8.37 -11.46 -10.47
CA VAL A 34 -8.53 -12.81 -11.03
C VAL A 34 -7.44 -13.74 -10.50
N LYS A 35 -7.83 -14.99 -10.27
CA LYS A 35 -6.94 -16.06 -9.80
C LYS A 35 -6.15 -16.61 -10.98
N VAL A 36 -4.83 -16.52 -10.90
CA VAL A 36 -3.93 -16.98 -11.95
C VAL A 36 -2.80 -17.82 -11.38
N PHE A 37 -2.23 -18.67 -12.24
CA PHE A 37 -0.94 -19.31 -12.00
C PHE A 37 0.11 -18.58 -12.84
N VAL A 38 1.11 -18.01 -12.16
CA VAL A 38 2.24 -17.35 -12.80
C VAL A 38 3.40 -18.32 -12.82
N HIS A 39 3.83 -18.71 -14.02
CA HIS A 39 5.04 -19.50 -14.23
C HIS A 39 6.26 -18.58 -14.33
N PHE A 40 7.36 -19.01 -13.72
CA PHE A 40 8.66 -18.35 -13.78
C PHE A 40 9.70 -19.27 -14.42
N ALA A 41 10.75 -18.68 -15.00
CA ALA A 41 11.84 -19.45 -15.60
C ALA A 41 12.56 -20.35 -14.56
N ASP A 42 12.74 -19.82 -13.34
CA ASP A 42 13.37 -20.48 -12.21
C ASP A 42 12.44 -20.54 -11.00
N THR A 43 12.85 -21.28 -9.96
CA THR A 43 12.07 -21.37 -8.71
C THR A 43 11.86 -19.97 -8.11
N PRO A 44 10.60 -19.50 -8.00
CA PRO A 44 10.32 -18.12 -7.62
C PRO A 44 10.67 -17.85 -6.15
N GLY A 45 11.27 -16.69 -5.90
CA GLY A 45 11.66 -16.21 -4.58
C GLY A 45 11.04 -14.86 -4.23
N LYS A 46 11.66 -14.17 -3.26
CA LYS A 46 11.15 -12.88 -2.76
C LYS A 46 11.10 -11.80 -3.85
N SER A 47 12.00 -11.86 -4.83
CA SER A 47 12.07 -10.90 -5.94
C SER A 47 10.86 -11.03 -6.86
N GLU A 48 10.51 -12.25 -7.24
CA GLU A 48 9.36 -12.57 -8.11
C GLU A 48 8.04 -12.20 -7.42
N TRP A 49 7.94 -12.44 -6.11
CA TRP A 49 6.78 -11.99 -5.33
C TRP A 49 6.71 -10.47 -5.22
N GLY A 50 7.86 -9.79 -5.29
CA GLY A 50 7.95 -8.34 -5.39
C GLY A 50 7.33 -7.82 -6.68
N LEU A 51 7.59 -8.49 -7.81
CA LEU A 51 7.00 -8.15 -9.10
C LEU A 51 5.47 -8.26 -9.08
N ILE A 52 4.96 -9.41 -8.61
CA ILE A 52 3.50 -9.62 -8.51
C ILE A 52 2.84 -8.50 -7.68
N ARG A 53 3.46 -8.12 -6.56
CA ARG A 53 2.98 -7.02 -5.69
C ARG A 53 3.10 -5.64 -6.33
N ALA A 54 4.14 -5.40 -7.12
CA ALA A 54 4.33 -4.13 -7.83
C ALA A 54 3.20 -3.89 -8.84
N PHE A 55 2.65 -4.96 -9.44
CA PHE A 55 1.49 -4.91 -10.32
C PHE A 55 0.14 -4.96 -9.57
N GLY A 56 0.15 -4.76 -8.24
CA GLY A 56 -1.07 -4.78 -7.43
C GLY A 56 -1.63 -6.18 -7.16
N GLY A 57 -0.89 -7.23 -7.51
CA GLY A 57 -1.24 -8.61 -7.23
C GLY A 57 -0.85 -9.07 -5.83
N THR A 58 -1.45 -10.15 -5.36
CA THR A 58 -1.13 -10.81 -4.10
C THR A 58 -0.75 -12.26 -4.35
N VAL A 59 0.37 -12.70 -3.77
CA VAL A 59 0.79 -14.09 -3.82
C VAL A 59 0.00 -14.90 -2.79
N THR A 60 -0.73 -15.90 -3.26
CA THR A 60 -1.57 -16.76 -2.44
C THR A 60 -0.86 -18.06 -2.08
N ASN A 61 -0.10 -18.63 -3.02
CA ASN A 61 0.70 -19.83 -2.75
C ASN A 61 1.90 -19.93 -3.69
N SER A 62 3.02 -20.48 -3.20
CA SER A 62 4.21 -20.78 -4.02
C SER A 62 4.40 -22.27 -4.11
N TYR A 63 4.64 -22.79 -5.31
CA TYR A 63 4.91 -24.21 -5.53
C TYR A 63 6.40 -24.45 -5.63
N SER A 64 6.87 -25.57 -5.07
CA SER A 64 8.28 -26.00 -5.12
C SER A 64 8.54 -27.10 -6.15
N ILE A 65 7.49 -27.85 -6.54
CA ILE A 65 7.58 -28.94 -7.53
C ILE A 65 7.68 -28.36 -8.95
N ILE A 66 7.03 -27.21 -9.17
CA ILE A 66 7.07 -26.46 -10.43
C ILE A 66 7.46 -25.01 -10.11
N PRO A 67 8.21 -24.32 -11.00
CA PRO A 67 8.55 -22.92 -10.83
C PRO A 67 7.32 -22.04 -11.12
N ALA A 68 6.37 -22.01 -10.18
CA ALA A 68 5.12 -21.28 -10.33
C ALA A 68 4.52 -20.80 -9.00
N VAL A 69 3.69 -19.77 -9.08
CA VAL A 69 2.99 -19.14 -7.96
C VAL A 69 1.51 -19.00 -8.29
N ALA A 70 0.63 -19.33 -7.35
CA ALA A 70 -0.77 -18.92 -7.40
C ALA A 70 -0.89 -17.50 -6.86
N ALA A 71 -1.52 -16.62 -7.63
CA ALA A 71 -1.69 -15.22 -7.27
C ALA A 71 -3.08 -14.70 -7.65
N ASP A 72 -3.54 -13.71 -6.90
CA ASP A 72 -4.67 -12.87 -7.26
C ASP A 72 -4.10 -11.60 -7.91
N ILE A 73 -4.39 -11.35 -9.19
CA ILE A 73 -3.85 -10.23 -9.96
C ILE A 73 -5.02 -9.40 -10.52
N PRO A 74 -4.95 -8.04 -10.51
CA PRO A 74 -5.94 -7.23 -11.22
C PRO A 74 -6.01 -7.62 -12.70
N GLU A 75 -7.21 -7.79 -13.26
CA GLU A 75 -7.36 -8.12 -14.69
C GLU A 75 -6.63 -7.13 -15.61
N SER A 76 -6.59 -5.85 -15.24
CA SER A 76 -5.88 -4.78 -15.96
C SER A 76 -4.35 -4.94 -16.00
N ALA A 77 -3.76 -5.77 -15.12
CA ALA A 77 -2.32 -5.98 -15.03
C ALA A 77 -1.83 -7.24 -15.79
N ILE A 78 -2.75 -8.02 -16.38
CA ILE A 78 -2.40 -9.21 -17.18
C ILE A 78 -1.76 -8.90 -18.54
N PRO A 79 -2.21 -7.89 -19.32
CA PRO A 79 -1.70 -7.71 -20.68
C PRO A 79 -0.24 -7.20 -20.78
N GLY A 80 0.43 -6.92 -19.66
CA GLY A 80 1.85 -6.52 -19.61
C GLY A 80 2.05 -5.01 -19.74
#